data_AF-A0AAU2MJ66-F1
#
_entry.id   AF-A0AAU2MJ66-F1
#
_cell.length_a   1.000
_cell.length_b   1.000
_cell.length_c   1.000
_cell.angle_alpha   90.00
_cell.angle_beta   90.00
_cell.angle_gamma   90.00
#
_symmetry.space_group_name_H-M   'P 1'
#
loop_
_entity.id
_entity.type
_entity.pdbx_description
1 polymer ?
#
loop_
_entity_poly.entity_id
_entity_poly.type
_entity_poly.pdbx_seq_one_letter_code
_entity_poly.pdbx_strand_id
1 'polypeptide(L)' 'MGYPPEVLTGHADLEADLGVDSIKQTELFARAAEHFGRTLPADGSRLTSYTTLDSLAGLLRTLPADGTNAEVPA' A
#
# COMPACT_ATOMS: atom_id res chain seq x y z
N MET A 1 10.52 -5.88 -1.21
CA MET A 1 9.97 -6.81 -2.22
C MET A 1 11.01 -6.97 -3.32
N GLY A 2 11.48 -8.19 -3.58
CA GLY A 2 12.54 -8.45 -4.58
C GLY A 2 12.02 -8.57 -6.01
N TYR A 3 10.83 -8.05 -6.30
CA TYR A 3 10.24 -8.11 -7.63
C TYR A 3 10.77 -6.96 -8.48
N PRO A 4 11.21 -7.22 -9.73
CA PRO A 4 11.60 -6.16 -10.63
C PRO A 4 10.37 -5.30 -10.99
N PRO A 5 10.55 -3.98 -11.20
CA PRO A 5 9.45 -3.06 -11.47
C PRO A 5 8.66 -3.42 -12.73
N GLU A 6 9.27 -4.14 -13.67
CA GLU A 6 8.61 -4.64 -14.88
C GLU A 6 7.62 -5.80 -14.64
N VAL A 7 7.74 -6.52 -13.52
CA VAL A 7 6.78 -7.57 -13.10
C VAL A 7 5.69 -7.01 -12.18
N LEU A 8 5.99 -5.90 -11.49
CA LEU A 8 5.04 -5.18 -10.64
C LEU A 8 4.04 -4.40 -11.51
N THR A 9 3.03 -5.11 -12.01
CA THR A 9 1.92 -4.49 -12.76
C THR A 9 0.87 -3.97 -11.78
N GLY A 10 0.31 -2.78 -12.02
CA GLY A 10 -0.72 -2.19 -11.13
C GLY A 10 -1.93 -3.09 -10.88
N HIS A 11 -2.31 -3.89 -11.88
CA HIS A 11 -3.42 -4.84 -11.80
C HIS A 11 -3.04 -6.24 -11.32
N ALA A 12 -1.75 -6.51 -11.09
CA ALA A 12 -1.31 -7.81 -10.59
C ALA A 12 -1.84 -8.01 -9.17
N ASP A 13 -2.35 -9.21 -8.91
CA ASP A 13 -2.77 -9.63 -7.59
C ASP A 13 -1.54 -9.94 -6.74
N LEU A 14 -1.40 -9.22 -5.63
CA LEU A 14 -0.31 -9.37 -4.69
C LEU A 14 -0.25 -10.80 -4.17
N GLU A 15 -1.38 -11.45 -3.86
CA GLU A 15 -1.41 -12.80 -3.30
C GLU A 15 -1.37 -13.88 -4.40
N ALA A 16 -2.23 -13.76 -5.40
CA ALA A 16 -2.40 -14.80 -6.42
C ALA A 16 -1.30 -14.78 -7.50
N ASP A 17 -0.86 -13.61 -7.97
CA ASP A 17 0.16 -13.49 -9.02
C ASP A 17 1.56 -13.37 -8.42
N LEU A 18 1.70 -12.64 -7.30
CA LEU A 18 2.99 -12.33 -6.69
C LEU A 18 3.27 -13.12 -5.40
N GLY A 19 2.34 -13.96 -4.91
CA GLY A 19 2.58 -14.78 -3.72
C GLY A 19 2.88 -13.98 -2.43
N VAL A 20 2.37 -12.76 -2.36
CA VAL A 20 2.51 -11.86 -1.21
C VAL A 20 1.42 -12.20 -0.20
N ASP A 21 1.86 -12.74 0.95
CA ASP A 21 0.97 -13.04 2.07
C ASP A 21 0.26 -11.78 2.60
N SER A 22 -0.94 -11.96 3.17
CA SER A 22 -1.76 -10.85 3.71
C SER A 22 -1.06 -10.06 4.84
N ILE A 23 -0.11 -10.70 5.55
CA ILE A 23 0.76 -10.03 6.53
C ILE A 23 1.70 -9.05 5.83
N LYS A 24 2.40 -9.50 4.79
CA LYS A 24 3.33 -8.67 4.00
C LYS A 24 2.60 -7.55 3.28
N GLN A 25 1.38 -7.81 2.83
CA GLN A 25 0.50 -6.80 2.24
C GLN A 25 0.18 -5.69 3.26
N THR A 26 -0.19 -6.06 4.48
CA THR A 26 -0.47 -5.10 5.55
C THR A 26 0.78 -4.25 5.88
N GLU A 27 1.96 -4.87 5.95
CA GLU A 27 3.22 -4.15 6.13
C GLU A 27 3.54 -3.21 4.96
N LEU A 28 3.27 -3.63 3.71
CA LEU A 28 3.44 -2.80 2.52
C LEU A 28 2.52 -1.57 2.58
N PHE A 29 1.25 -1.75 2.96
CA PHE A 29 0.31 -0.65 3.15
C PHE A 29 0.79 0.32 4.23
N ALA A 30 1.26 -0.18 5.37
CA ALA A 30 1.80 0.65 6.46
C ALA A 30 2.97 1.50 5.97
N ARG A 31 3.97 0.88 5.36
CA ARG A 31 5.15 1.60 4.84
C ARG A 31 4.79 2.59 3.75
N ALA A 32 3.88 2.24 2.85
CA ALA A 32 3.43 3.15 1.80
C ALA A 32 2.69 4.35 2.39
N ALA A 33 1.80 4.13 3.36
CA ALA A 33 1.10 5.20 4.03
C ALA A 33 2.07 6.13 4.78
N GLU A 34 3.04 5.59 5.52
CA GLU A 34 4.09 6.38 6.16
C GLU A 34 4.91 7.19 5.15
N HIS A 35 5.33 6.55 4.05
CA HIS A 35 6.11 7.19 3.00
C HIS A 35 5.37 8.35 2.31
N PHE A 36 4.06 8.19 2.11
CA PHE A 36 3.20 9.21 1.49
C PHE A 36 2.54 10.16 2.51
N GLY A 37 2.88 10.05 3.80
CA GLY A 37 2.26 10.84 4.87
C GLY A 37 0.74 10.68 4.88
N ARG A 38 0.25 9.44 4.94
CA ARG A 38 -1.17 9.07 4.98
C ARG A 38 -1.49 8.35 6.28
N THR A 39 -2.65 8.63 6.84
CA THR A 39 -3.16 7.92 8.01
C THR A 39 -3.93 6.69 7.55
N LEU A 40 -3.46 5.49 7.91
CA LEU A 40 -4.22 4.27 7.69
C LEU A 40 -5.43 4.18 8.63
N PRO A 41 -6.55 3.59 8.18
CA PRO A 41 -7.64 3.26 9.09
C PRO A 41 -7.17 2.19 10.09
N ALA A 42 -7.59 2.31 11.35
CA ALA A 42 -7.30 1.34 12.40
C ALA A 42 -7.82 -0.07 12.04
N ASP A 43 -8.88 -0.14 11.24
CA ASP A 43 -9.44 -1.37 10.72
C ASP A 43 -8.64 -1.92 9.53
N GLY A 44 -7.60 -2.71 9.85
CA GLY A 44 -6.79 -3.46 8.88
C GLY A 44 -7.58 -4.44 8.02
N SER A 45 -8.82 -4.77 8.38
CA SER A 45 -9.71 -5.63 7.59
C SER A 45 -10.04 -5.06 6.21
N ARG A 46 -9.93 -3.73 6.00
CA ARG A 46 -10.12 -3.13 4.68
C ARG A 46 -8.91 -3.35 3.78
N LEU A 47 -7.72 -3.51 4.37
CA LEU A 47 -6.45 -3.64 3.63
C LEU A 47 -6.36 -4.99 2.91
N THR A 48 -6.86 -6.06 3.53
CA THR A 48 -6.91 -7.40 2.92
C THR A 48 -7.91 -7.51 1.77
N SER A 49 -8.84 -6.55 1.64
CA SER A 49 -9.76 -6.49 0.50
C SER A 49 -9.11 -5.91 -0.76
N TYR A 50 -7.93 -5.28 -0.64
CA TYR A 50 -7.23 -4.65 -1.74
C TYR A 50 -6.02 -5.49 -2.13
N THR A 51 -6.25 -6.45 -3.01
CA THR A 51 -5.22 -7.40 -3.44
C THR A 51 -4.32 -6.85 -4.53
N THR A 52 -4.62 -5.71 -5.16
CA THR A 52 -3.79 -5.15 -6.25
C THR A 52 -3.07 -3.87 -5.84
N LEU A 53 -1.94 -3.59 -6.50
CA LEU A 53 -1.19 -2.34 -6.32
C LEU A 53 -2.01 -1.09 -6.70
N ASP A 54 -2.84 -1.19 -7.74
CA ASP A 54 -3.73 -0.11 -8.18
C ASP A 54 -4.78 0.21 -7.11
N SER A 55 -5.37 -0.83 -6.51
CA SER A 55 -6.31 -0.67 -5.39
C SER A 55 -5.64 -0.05 -4.17
N LEU A 56 -4.41 -0.47 -3.85
CA LEU A 56 -3.59 0.11 -2.79
C LEU A 56 -3.32 1.60 -3.05
N ALA A 57 -2.89 1.94 -4.26
CA ALA A 57 -2.63 3.33 -4.65
C ALA A 57 -3.90 4.19 -4.65
N GLY A 58 -5.03 3.62 -5.08
CA GLY A 58 -6.35 4.23 -5.00
C GLY A 58 -6.75 4.52 -3.56
N LEU A 59 -6.61 3.55 -2.66
CA LEU A 59 -6.88 3.73 -1.23
C LEU A 59 -6.02 4.87 -0.67
N LEU A 60 -4.70 4.83 -0.87
CA LEU A 60 -3.77 5.86 -0.35
C LEU A 60 -4.15 7.27 -0.81
N ARG A 61 -4.64 7.44 -2.04
CA ARG A 61 -5.13 8.73 -2.55
C ARG A 61 -6.37 9.23 -1.79
N THR A 62 -7.24 8.33 -1.36
CA THR A 62 -8.47 8.66 -0.61
C THR A 62 -8.24 8.86 0.88
N LEU A 63 -7.14 8.35 1.42
CA LEU A 63 -6.82 8.50 2.84
C LEU A 63 -6.49 9.96 3.18
N PRO A 64 -6.88 10.43 4.37
CA PRO A 64 -6.46 11.74 4.83
C PRO A 64 -4.94 11.83 4.89
N ALA A 65 -4.41 13.01 4.58
CA ALA A 65 -3.01 13.31 4.83
C ALA A 65 -2.76 13.23 6.34
N ASP A 66 -1.71 12.51 6.72
CA ASP A 66 -1.22 12.50 8.08
C ASP A 66 -0.59 13.87 8.35
N GLY A 67 -1.28 14.70 9.13
CA GLY A 67 -0.86 16.06 9.45
C GLY A 67 0.46 16.16 10.22
N THR A 68 1.09 15.03 10.52
CA THR A 68 2.36 14.92 11.26
C THR A 68 3.59 14.84 10.35
N ASN A 69 3.45 14.48 9.06
CA ASN A 69 4.59 14.25 8.17
C ASN A 69 4.46 15.03 6.84
N ALA A 70 4.31 16.36 6.94
CA ALA A 70 4.37 17.27 5.81
C ALA A 70 5.81 17.80 5.54
N GLU A 71 6.83 17.01 5.85
CA GLU A 71 8.23 17.34 5.54
C GLU A 71 8.79 16.27 4.58
N VAL A 72 8.62 16.53 3.28
CA VAL A 72 9.44 15.89 2.25
C VAL A 72 10.48 16.93 1.81
N PRO A 73 11.72 16.91 2.33
CA PRO A 73 12.80 17.70 1.76
C PRO A 73 13.31 17.05 0.46
N ALA A 74 13.66 17.92 -0.48
CA ALA A 74 14.05 17.64 -1.87
C ALA A 74 15.33 16.81 -2.04
#